data_AF-K1SJS1-F1
#
_entry.id   AF-K1SJS1-F1
#
_cell.length_a   1.000
_cell.length_b   1.000
_cell.length_c   1.000
_cell.angle_alpha   90.00
_cell.angle_beta   90.00
_cell.angle_gamma   90.00
#
_symmetry.space_group_name_H-M   'P 1'
#
loop_
_entity.id
_entity.type
_entity.pdbx_description
1 polymer ?
#
loop_
_entity_poly.entity_id
_entity_poly.type
_entity_poly.pdbx_seq_one_letter_code
_entity_poly.pdbx_strand_id
1 'polypeptide(L)'
;VYEEWRTEKFKEVKDEIKQEYHLGSKEFSDAVNLIKENREFSVNIGCEKVFGSITENELKEYASLVRYYSEKSKSDNKGKEIGFDLRKIQKNGEILKKYLSSISMNTLNTLLCFSEMSNSFLAVEHLEEVHDDIVSKAFDGTYLIRKLKQRNICLRILYGMKKCGQVTYAKQLSAALEQEGVELTL
;
A
#
# COMPACT_ATOMS: atom_id res chain seq x y z
N VAL A 1 -10.03 -5.88 -22.95
CA VAL A 1 -10.57 -7.24 -22.72
C VAL A 1 -9.38 -8.14 -22.47
N TYR A 2 -9.36 -8.87 -21.36
CA TYR A 2 -8.25 -9.74 -21.00
C TYR A 2 -8.11 -10.86 -22.05
N GLU A 3 -6.99 -10.91 -22.78
CA GLU A 3 -6.80 -11.90 -23.86
C GLU A 3 -6.90 -13.34 -23.35
N GLU A 4 -6.53 -13.58 -22.09
CA GLU A 4 -6.65 -14.87 -21.41
C GLU A 4 -8.11 -15.36 -21.33
N TRP A 5 -9.09 -14.45 -21.30
CA TRP A 5 -10.52 -14.80 -21.21
C TRP A 5 -11.09 -15.31 -22.53
N ARG A 6 -10.32 -15.24 -23.61
CA ARG A 6 -10.71 -15.77 -24.93
C ARG A 6 -10.15 -17.16 -25.20
N THR A 7 -9.34 -17.68 -24.29
CA THR A 7 -8.71 -18.99 -24.42
C THR A 7 -9.71 -20.13 -24.19
N GLU A 8 -9.43 -21.30 -24.77
CA GLU A 8 -10.27 -22.48 -24.54
C GLU A 8 -10.23 -22.91 -23.08
N LYS A 9 -9.06 -22.82 -22.45
CA LYS A 9 -8.87 -23.06 -21.01
C LYS A 9 -9.78 -22.20 -20.14
N PHE A 10 -10.01 -20.94 -20.53
CA PHE A 10 -10.95 -20.09 -19.79
C PHE A 10 -12.39 -20.58 -19.95
N LYS A 11 -12.79 -21.04 -21.13
CA LYS A 11 -14.13 -21.61 -21.34
C LYS A 11 -14.35 -22.86 -20.51
N GLU A 12 -13.36 -23.76 -20.48
CA GLU A 12 -13.37 -24.96 -19.64
C GLU A 12 -13.59 -24.61 -18.18
N VAL A 13 -12.76 -23.73 -17.60
CA VAL A 13 -12.89 -23.29 -16.21
C VAL A 13 -14.24 -22.59 -15.95
N LYS A 14 -14.72 -21.79 -16.90
CA LYS A 14 -16.03 -21.13 -16.79
C LYS A 14 -17.16 -22.16 -16.72
N ASP A 15 -17.12 -23.19 -17.57
CA ASP A 15 -18.17 -24.21 -17.59
C ASP A 15 -18.08 -25.14 -16.36
N GLU A 16 -16.88 -25.43 -15.85
CA GLU A 16 -16.67 -26.11 -14.57
C GLU A 16 -17.31 -25.33 -13.40
N ILE A 17 -17.02 -24.03 -13.27
CA ILE A 17 -17.63 -23.18 -12.23
C ILE A 17 -19.16 -23.17 -12.36
N LYS A 18 -19.68 -23.03 -13.59
CA LYS A 18 -21.13 -23.06 -13.80
C LYS A 18 -21.75 -24.39 -13.39
N GLN A 19 -21.07 -25.50 -13.66
CA GLN A 19 -21.55 -26.83 -13.28
C GLN A 19 -21.51 -27.04 -11.77
N GLU A 20 -20.41 -26.67 -11.11
CA GLU A 20 -20.19 -26.82 -9.67
C GLU A 20 -21.21 -26.03 -8.85
N TYR A 21 -21.45 -24.77 -9.24
CA TYR A 21 -22.35 -23.87 -8.51
C TYR A 21 -23.77 -23.82 -9.09
N HIS A 22 -24.08 -24.69 -10.05
CA HIS A 22 -25.39 -24.78 -10.72
C HIS A 22 -25.88 -23.44 -11.32
N LEU A 23 -24.97 -22.69 -11.94
CA LEU A 23 -25.22 -21.35 -12.47
C LEU A 23 -25.60 -21.37 -13.96
N GLY A 24 -26.64 -20.61 -14.30
CA GLY A 24 -26.90 -20.20 -15.68
C GLY A 24 -25.85 -19.21 -16.20
N SER A 25 -25.77 -19.05 -17.52
CA SER A 25 -24.81 -18.11 -18.14
C SER A 25 -25.00 -16.65 -17.69
N LYS A 26 -26.25 -16.25 -17.39
CA LYS A 26 -26.57 -14.92 -16.87
C LYS A 26 -26.07 -14.76 -15.43
N GLU A 27 -26.42 -15.70 -14.55
CA GLU A 27 -26.01 -15.68 -13.14
C GLU A 27 -24.49 -15.69 -12.97
N PHE A 28 -23.78 -16.49 -13.78
CA PHE A 28 -22.32 -16.44 -13.85
C PHE A 28 -21.81 -15.04 -14.23
N SER A 29 -22.42 -14.41 -15.23
CA SER A 29 -21.99 -13.08 -15.68
C SER A 29 -22.25 -12.02 -14.61
N ASP A 30 -23.40 -12.10 -13.93
CA ASP A 30 -23.75 -11.21 -12.82
C ASP A 30 -22.76 -11.37 -11.65
N ALA A 31 -22.41 -12.61 -11.27
CA ALA A 31 -21.41 -12.90 -10.26
C ALA A 31 -20.01 -12.35 -10.63
N VAL A 32 -19.58 -12.55 -11.89
CA VAL A 32 -18.32 -12.00 -12.38
C VAL A 32 -18.31 -10.48 -12.34
N ASN A 33 -19.43 -9.82 -12.66
CA ASN A 33 -19.53 -8.37 -12.58
C ASN A 33 -19.41 -7.86 -11.13
N LEU A 34 -20.02 -8.56 -10.16
CA LEU A 34 -19.85 -8.25 -8.74
C LEU A 34 -18.37 -8.37 -8.31
N ILE A 35 -17.68 -9.43 -8.73
CA ILE A 35 -16.24 -9.63 -8.44
C ILE A 35 -15.40 -8.51 -9.06
N LYS A 36 -15.70 -8.11 -10.30
CA LYS A 36 -14.99 -7.02 -10.97
C LYS A 36 -15.13 -5.69 -10.22
N GLU A 37 -16.28 -5.43 -9.63
CA GLU A 37 -16.50 -4.16 -8.94
C GLU A 37 -15.79 -4.06 -7.59
N ASN A 38 -15.65 -5.18 -6.87
CA ASN A 38 -14.95 -5.22 -5.59
C ASN A 38 -13.41 -5.29 -5.78
N ARG A 39 -12.66 -4.31 -5.28
CA ARG A 39 -11.19 -4.23 -5.48
C ARG A 39 -10.43 -5.42 -4.89
N GLU A 40 -10.89 -5.95 -3.75
CA GLU A 40 -10.23 -7.07 -3.08
C GLU A 40 -10.33 -8.35 -3.92
N PHE A 41 -11.47 -8.58 -4.56
CA PHE A 41 -11.71 -9.80 -5.34
C PHE A 41 -11.36 -9.65 -6.82
N SER A 42 -11.41 -8.45 -7.39
CA SER A 42 -11.17 -8.22 -8.81
C SER A 42 -9.77 -8.68 -9.25
N VAL A 43 -8.78 -8.57 -8.36
CA VAL A 43 -7.41 -9.04 -8.65
C VAL A 43 -7.31 -10.55 -8.86
N ASN A 44 -8.22 -11.35 -8.28
CA ASN A 44 -8.24 -12.81 -8.43
C ASN A 44 -8.54 -13.23 -9.88
N ILE A 45 -9.13 -12.33 -10.67
CA ILE A 45 -9.44 -12.54 -12.10
C ILE A 45 -8.58 -11.64 -13.00
N GLY A 46 -7.45 -11.15 -12.48
CA GLY A 46 -6.49 -10.31 -13.21
C GLY A 46 -6.92 -8.84 -13.37
N CYS A 47 -7.97 -8.41 -12.65
CA CYS A 47 -8.49 -7.05 -12.74
C CYS A 47 -8.01 -6.19 -11.56
N GLU A 48 -6.93 -5.44 -11.71
CA GLU A 48 -6.52 -4.45 -10.70
C GLU A 48 -7.23 -3.10 -10.93
N LYS A 49 -8.06 -2.69 -9.95
CA LYS A 49 -8.70 -1.37 -9.91
C LYS A 49 -7.82 -0.42 -9.11
N VAL A 50 -6.84 0.19 -9.79
CA VAL A 50 -5.82 1.06 -9.17
C VAL A 50 -6.47 2.21 -8.41
N PHE A 51 -5.99 2.46 -7.18
CA PHE A 51 -6.42 3.54 -6.30
C PHE A 51 -5.25 4.47 -5.98
N GLY A 52 -5.46 5.77 -6.17
CA GLY A 52 -4.42 6.78 -6.03
C GLY A 52 -3.50 6.83 -7.24
N SER A 53 -2.40 7.58 -7.10
CA SER A 53 -1.42 7.77 -8.16
C SER A 53 -0.03 7.81 -7.54
N ILE A 54 0.41 6.67 -7.03
CA ILE A 54 1.75 6.50 -6.46
C ILE A 54 2.68 6.03 -7.58
N THR A 55 3.79 6.73 -7.76
CA THR A 55 4.83 6.31 -8.71
C THR A 55 5.76 5.26 -8.10
N GLU A 56 6.37 4.43 -8.93
CA GLU A 56 7.39 3.46 -8.46
C GLU A 56 8.57 4.19 -7.78
N ASN A 57 8.94 5.38 -8.26
CA ASN A 57 10.01 6.18 -7.65
C ASN A 57 9.64 6.65 -6.24
N GLU A 58 8.40 7.09 -6.02
CA GLU A 58 7.95 7.47 -4.68
C GLU A 58 7.89 6.28 -3.72
N LEU A 59 7.56 5.07 -4.21
CA LEU A 59 7.65 3.84 -3.40
C LEU A 59 9.10 3.52 -3.02
N LYS A 60 10.07 3.73 -3.93
CA LYS A 60 11.50 3.59 -3.64
C LYS A 60 11.96 4.60 -2.59
N GLU A 61 11.61 5.87 -2.75
CA GLU A 61 11.92 6.92 -1.77
C GLU A 61 11.28 6.63 -0.40
N TYR A 62 10.06 6.09 -0.37
CA TYR A 62 9.40 5.64 0.85
C TYR A 62 10.14 4.44 1.50
N ALA A 63 10.60 3.47 0.72
CA ALA A 63 11.40 2.36 1.25
C ALA A 63 12.72 2.86 1.87
N SER A 64 13.43 3.77 1.21
CA SER A 64 14.64 4.40 1.76
C SER A 64 14.35 5.19 3.05
N LEU A 65 13.20 5.87 3.14
CA LEU A 65 12.75 6.54 4.38
C LEU A 65 12.61 5.55 5.53
N VAL A 66 11.91 4.42 5.31
CA VAL A 66 11.72 3.37 6.32
C VAL A 66 13.06 2.78 6.74
N ARG A 67 13.97 2.52 5.79
CA ARG A 67 15.32 2.02 6.06
C ARG A 67 16.10 2.96 6.97
N TYR A 68 16.20 4.24 6.59
CA TYR A 68 16.95 5.25 7.33
C TYR A 68 16.49 5.34 8.79
N TYR A 69 15.18 5.43 9.03
CA TYR A 69 14.66 5.57 10.39
C TYR A 69 14.74 4.27 11.21
N SER A 70 14.72 3.11 10.56
CA SER A 70 14.95 1.82 11.22
C SER A 70 16.37 1.70 11.77
N GLU A 71 17.37 2.22 11.04
CA GLU A 71 18.77 2.24 11.50
C GLU A 71 18.98 3.22 12.63
N LYS A 72 18.42 4.42 12.48
CA LYS A 72 18.52 5.47 13.47
C LYS A 72 17.95 5.05 14.83
N SER A 73 16.80 4.36 14.85
CA SER A 73 16.25 3.85 16.12
C SER A 73 17.17 2.82 16.79
N LYS A 74 17.96 2.05 16.03
CA LYS A 74 18.93 1.10 16.59
C LYS A 74 20.14 1.82 17.19
N SER A 75 20.59 2.93 16.60
CA SER A 75 21.72 3.72 17.12
C SER A 75 21.37 4.50 18.39
N ASP A 76 20.14 5.03 18.48
CA ASP A 76 19.72 5.86 19.63
C ASP A 76 19.56 5.04 20.93
N ASN A 77 19.37 3.72 20.83
CA ASN A 77 19.30 2.81 21.98
C ASN A 77 20.67 2.48 22.63
N LYS A 78 21.79 2.97 22.08
CA LYS A 78 23.16 2.64 22.57
C LYS A 78 23.77 3.63 23.59
N GLY A 79 23.02 4.61 24.07
CA GLY A 79 23.48 5.49 25.16
C GLY A 79 22.86 6.88 25.08
N LYS A 80 22.11 7.26 26.12
CA LYS A 80 21.49 8.59 26.22
C LYS A 80 22.53 9.59 26.73
N GLU A 81 23.21 10.27 25.82
CA GLU A 81 23.68 11.62 26.12
C GLU A 81 22.48 12.56 26.10
N ILE A 82 22.24 13.25 27.22
CA ILE A 82 21.11 14.18 27.45
C ILE A 82 21.38 15.54 26.77
N GLY A 83 22.38 15.62 25.88
CA GLY A 83 22.73 16.82 25.13
C GLY A 83 21.96 16.93 23.81
N PHE A 84 21.30 18.06 23.58
CA PHE A 84 20.78 18.42 22.25
C PHE A 84 21.95 18.71 21.32
N ASP A 85 22.38 17.72 20.54
CA ASP A 85 23.38 17.94 19.49
C ASP A 85 22.74 18.67 18.31
N LEU A 86 23.00 19.98 18.21
CA LEU A 86 22.54 20.84 17.12
C LEU A 86 22.87 20.27 15.74
N ARG A 87 24.00 19.56 15.58
CA ARG A 87 24.38 18.93 14.31
C ARG A 87 23.46 17.75 13.97
N LYS A 88 23.05 16.96 14.96
CA LYS A 88 22.03 15.90 14.77
C LYS A 88 20.67 16.50 14.41
N ILE A 89 20.28 17.60 15.05
CA ILE A 89 19.01 18.29 14.75
C ILE A 89 19.01 18.80 13.30
N GLN A 90 20.07 19.47 12.87
CA GLN A 90 20.22 19.97 11.50
C GLN A 90 20.17 18.84 10.47
N LYS A 91 20.95 17.77 10.68
CA LYS A 91 20.95 16.59 9.80
C LYS A 91 19.56 15.95 9.69
N ASN A 92 18.80 15.90 10.79
CA ASN A 92 17.44 15.37 10.77
C ASN A 92 16.49 16.27 9.97
N GLY A 93 16.65 17.59 10.08
CA GLY A 93 15.88 18.55 9.30
C GLY A 93 16.13 18.43 7.80
N GLU A 94 17.39 18.26 7.39
CA GLU A 94 17.76 18.06 5.98
C GLU A 94 17.16 16.77 5.42
N ILE A 95 17.21 15.68 6.18
CA ILE A 95 16.66 14.39 5.76
C ILE A 95 15.14 14.44 5.66
N LEU A 96 14.48 15.10 6.62
CA LEU A 96 13.04 15.33 6.54
C LEU A 96 12.69 16.15 5.29
N LYS A 97 13.43 17.23 5.01
CA LYS A 97 13.24 18.07 3.83
C LYS A 97 13.43 17.29 2.54
N LYS A 98 14.43 16.40 2.46
CA LYS A 98 14.63 15.50 1.31
C LYS A 98 13.36 14.71 1.02
N TYR A 99 12.84 13.98 2.01
CA TYR A 99 11.67 13.10 1.79
C TYR A 99 10.37 13.88 1.55
N LEU A 100 10.21 15.07 2.13
CA LEU A 100 9.09 15.97 1.81
C LEU A 100 9.12 16.46 0.36
N SER A 101 10.32 16.54 -0.24
CA SER A 101 10.47 16.95 -1.64
C SER A 101 10.40 15.77 -2.62
N SER A 102 10.71 14.55 -2.19
CA SER A 102 10.76 13.36 -3.05
C SER A 102 9.49 12.52 -3.03
N ILE A 103 8.61 12.71 -2.05
CA ILE A 103 7.33 12.01 -1.93
C ILE A 103 6.20 13.03 -1.90
N SER A 104 5.25 12.93 -2.82
CA SER A 104 4.12 13.86 -2.87
C SER A 104 3.20 13.72 -1.66
N MET A 105 2.52 14.81 -1.30
CA MET A 105 1.48 14.76 -0.26
C MET A 105 0.36 13.77 -0.60
N ASN A 106 0.01 13.64 -1.88
CA ASN A 106 -0.96 12.67 -2.34
C ASN A 106 -0.50 11.23 -2.03
N THR A 107 0.76 10.91 -2.32
CA THR A 107 1.34 9.61 -1.96
C THR A 107 1.37 9.39 -0.47
N LEU A 108 1.80 10.39 0.33
CA LEU A 108 1.81 10.24 1.80
C LEU A 108 0.40 9.99 2.37
N ASN A 109 -0.62 10.70 1.87
CA ASN A 109 -2.01 10.47 2.26
C ASN A 109 -2.51 9.08 1.81
N THR A 110 -2.18 8.66 0.60
CA THR A 110 -2.57 7.34 0.06
C THR A 110 -1.91 6.21 0.86
N LEU A 111 -0.62 6.34 1.20
CA LEU A 111 0.08 5.39 2.07
C LEU A 111 -0.56 5.35 3.48
N LEU A 112 -0.91 6.50 4.05
CA LEU A 112 -1.62 6.52 5.32
C LEU A 112 -2.98 5.82 5.22
N CYS A 113 -3.72 6.04 4.13
CA CYS A 113 -4.99 5.37 3.88
C CYS A 113 -4.81 3.85 3.84
N PHE A 114 -3.84 3.32 3.09
CA PHE A 114 -3.57 1.88 3.12
C PHE A 114 -3.20 1.36 4.51
N SER A 115 -2.47 2.14 5.32
CA SER A 115 -2.21 1.75 6.72
C SER A 115 -3.51 1.60 7.52
N GLU A 116 -4.48 2.50 7.38
CA GLU A 116 -5.76 2.41 8.09
C GLU A 116 -6.66 1.30 7.54
N MET A 117 -6.67 1.12 6.21
CA MET A 117 -7.37 0.01 5.55
C MET A 117 -6.86 -1.36 5.96
N SER A 118 -5.67 -1.43 6.56
CA SER A 118 -5.14 -2.67 7.14
C SER A 118 -6.00 -3.23 8.28
N ASN A 119 -6.93 -2.44 8.83
CA ASN A 119 -7.86 -2.88 9.84
C ASN A 119 -8.87 -3.89 9.26
N SER A 120 -8.92 -5.10 9.80
CA SER A 120 -9.82 -6.17 9.34
C SER A 120 -11.30 -5.81 9.45
N PHE A 121 -11.68 -4.91 10.36
CA PHE A 121 -13.07 -4.48 10.56
C PHE A 121 -13.57 -3.47 9.53
N LEU A 122 -12.68 -2.94 8.67
CA LEU A 122 -13.02 -1.89 7.71
C LEU A 122 -13.19 -2.50 6.31
N ALA A 123 -14.40 -2.47 5.75
CA ALA A 123 -14.64 -3.04 4.42
C ALA A 123 -13.89 -2.26 3.32
N VAL A 124 -13.45 -2.94 2.26
CA VAL A 124 -12.64 -2.32 1.18
C VAL A 124 -13.40 -1.23 0.42
N GLU A 125 -14.73 -1.30 0.45
CA GLU A 125 -15.67 -0.33 -0.12
C GLU A 125 -15.57 1.06 0.54
N HIS A 126 -15.00 1.16 1.74
CA HIS A 126 -14.78 2.44 2.43
C HIS A 126 -13.44 3.11 2.07
N LEU A 127 -12.67 2.55 1.12
CA LEU A 127 -11.34 3.07 0.77
C LEU A 127 -11.37 4.57 0.40
N GLU A 128 -12.31 4.98 -0.45
CA GLU A 128 -12.51 6.37 -0.85
C GLU A 128 -12.87 7.25 0.34
N GLU A 129 -13.84 6.84 1.15
CA GLU A 129 -14.29 7.59 2.34
C GLU A 129 -13.14 7.82 3.33
N VAL A 130 -12.34 6.79 3.58
CA VAL A 130 -11.19 6.84 4.49
C VAL A 130 -10.10 7.76 3.94
N HIS A 131 -9.86 7.68 2.63
CA HIS A 131 -8.90 8.58 1.98
C HIS A 131 -9.37 10.05 2.07
N ASP A 132 -10.64 10.31 1.77
CA ASP A 132 -11.20 11.65 1.79
C ASP A 132 -11.21 12.23 3.21
N ASP A 133 -11.50 11.43 4.23
CA ASP A 133 -11.35 11.82 5.64
C ASP A 133 -9.89 12.19 5.97
N ILE A 134 -8.91 11.39 5.54
CA ILE A 134 -7.48 11.69 5.73
C ILE A 134 -7.09 13.01 5.05
N VAL A 135 -7.52 13.22 3.81
CA VAL A 135 -7.23 14.44 3.05
C VAL A 135 -7.88 15.65 3.72
N SER A 136 -9.13 15.52 4.18
CA SER A 136 -9.90 16.59 4.84
C SER A 136 -9.24 17.07 6.14
N LYS A 137 -8.53 16.19 6.84
CA LYS A 137 -7.75 16.52 8.05
C LYS A 137 -6.53 17.38 7.77
N ALA A 138 -6.14 17.53 6.50
CA ALA A 138 -5.05 18.40 6.05
C ALA A 138 -3.76 18.23 6.87
N PHE A 139 -3.39 16.99 7.17
CA PHE A 139 -2.18 16.69 7.92
C PHE A 139 -0.95 17.28 7.22
N ASP A 140 -0.07 17.90 8.00
CA ASP A 140 1.19 18.37 7.45
C ASP A 140 2.12 17.20 7.10
N GLY A 141 3.00 17.41 6.12
CA GLY A 141 3.89 16.34 5.65
C GLY A 141 4.86 15.84 6.73
N THR A 142 5.24 16.68 7.69
CA THR A 142 6.14 16.27 8.79
C THR A 142 5.44 15.28 9.70
N TYR A 143 4.17 15.54 10.03
CA TYR A 143 3.31 14.61 10.75
C TYR A 143 3.19 13.26 10.01
N LEU A 144 2.89 13.30 8.70
CA LEU A 144 2.74 12.10 7.89
C LEU A 144 4.04 11.27 7.87
N ILE A 145 5.18 11.89 7.57
CA ILE A 145 6.49 11.20 7.57
C ILE A 145 6.78 10.59 8.96
N ARG A 146 6.49 11.33 10.03
CA ARG A 146 6.72 10.83 11.41
C ARG A 146 5.90 9.58 11.71
N LYS A 147 4.68 9.48 11.19
CA LYS A 147 3.81 8.31 11.33
C LYS A 147 4.25 7.17 10.39
N LEU A 148 4.48 7.47 9.12
CA LEU A 148 4.72 6.48 8.05
C LEU A 148 6.10 5.83 8.07
N LYS A 149 7.11 6.46 8.68
CA LYS A 149 8.49 5.93 8.73
C LYS A 149 8.66 4.66 9.57
N GLN A 150 7.67 4.29 10.38
CA GLN A 150 7.79 3.17 11.31
C GLN A 150 7.61 1.82 10.58
N ARG A 151 8.42 0.82 10.92
CA ARG A 151 8.36 -0.51 10.28
C ARG A 151 7.00 -1.19 10.39
N ASN A 152 6.37 -1.13 11.57
CA ASN A 152 5.03 -1.68 11.79
C ASN A 152 3.97 -0.96 10.93
N ILE A 153 4.13 0.34 10.69
CA ILE A 153 3.24 1.09 9.79
C ILE A 153 3.47 0.67 8.34
N CYS A 154 4.72 0.48 7.93
CA CYS A 154 5.06 -0.07 6.61
C CYS A 154 4.44 -1.46 6.36
N LEU A 155 4.48 -2.35 7.37
CA LEU A 155 3.79 -3.64 7.33
C LEU A 155 2.28 -3.49 7.14
N ARG A 156 1.64 -2.59 7.90
CA ARG A 156 0.21 -2.29 7.74
C ARG A 156 -0.12 -1.77 6.34
N ILE A 157 0.75 -0.94 5.77
CA ILE A 157 0.59 -0.43 4.40
C ILE A 157 0.61 -1.57 3.39
N LEU A 158 1.58 -2.49 3.46
CA LEU A 158 1.64 -3.64 2.57
C LEU A 158 0.38 -4.52 2.68
N TYR A 159 -0.12 -4.75 3.89
CA TYR A 159 -1.35 -5.50 4.09
C TYR A 159 -2.57 -4.75 3.53
N GLY A 160 -2.68 -3.44 3.80
CA GLY A 160 -3.75 -2.61 3.27
C GLY A 160 -3.75 -2.50 1.74
N MET A 161 -2.57 -2.39 1.12
CA MET A 161 -2.43 -2.44 -0.35
C MET A 161 -2.98 -3.77 -0.89
N LYS A 162 -2.55 -4.90 -0.33
CA LYS A 162 -3.04 -6.24 -0.75
C LYS A 162 -4.55 -6.38 -0.59
N LYS A 163 -5.08 -6.00 0.57
CA LYS A 163 -6.52 -6.01 0.85
C LYS A 163 -7.31 -5.12 -0.12
N CYS A 164 -6.77 -3.94 -0.46
CA CYS A 164 -7.39 -3.03 -1.40
C CYS A 164 -7.16 -3.41 -2.88
N GLY A 165 -6.66 -4.61 -3.16
CA GLY A 165 -6.38 -5.07 -4.53
C GLY A 165 -5.23 -4.36 -5.22
N GLN A 166 -4.39 -3.61 -4.50
CA GLN A 166 -3.26 -2.85 -5.05
C GLN A 166 -2.01 -3.72 -5.14
N VAL A 167 -2.12 -4.83 -5.88
CA VAL A 167 -1.06 -5.86 -5.98
C VAL A 167 0.20 -5.33 -6.67
N THR A 168 0.07 -4.39 -7.61
CA THR A 168 1.21 -3.76 -8.28
C THR A 168 2.01 -2.91 -7.31
N TYR A 169 1.34 -2.06 -6.53
CA TYR A 169 2.00 -1.25 -5.50
C TYR A 169 2.63 -2.10 -4.41
N ALA A 170 1.91 -3.13 -3.91
CA ALA A 170 2.45 -4.03 -2.90
C ALA A 170 3.73 -4.74 -3.39
N LYS A 171 3.75 -5.19 -4.65
CA LYS A 171 4.92 -5.83 -5.26
C LYS A 171 6.10 -4.86 -5.41
N GLN A 172 5.85 -3.67 -5.94
CA GLN A 172 6.89 -2.64 -6.11
C GLN A 172 7.48 -2.20 -4.77
N LEU A 173 6.65 -1.96 -3.76
CA LEU A 173 7.11 -1.58 -2.42
C LEU A 173 7.90 -2.71 -1.75
N SER A 174 7.43 -3.96 -1.84
CA SER A 174 8.15 -5.12 -1.30
C SER A 174 9.54 -5.25 -1.93
N ALA A 175 9.63 -5.15 -3.26
CA ALA A 175 10.90 -5.20 -3.97
C ALA A 175 11.86 -4.04 -3.59
N ALA A 176 11.33 -2.83 -3.43
CA ALA A 176 12.13 -1.68 -2.99
C ALA A 176 12.67 -1.86 -1.56
N LEU A 177 11.85 -2.41 -0.65
CA LEU A 177 12.26 -2.71 0.72
C LEU A 177 13.34 -3.80 0.78
N GLU A 178 13.21 -4.85 -0.04
CA GLU A 178 14.23 -5.89 -0.19
C GLU A 178 15.55 -5.30 -0.70
N GLN A 179 15.52 -4.43 -1.71
CA GLN A 179 16.71 -3.73 -2.23
C GLN A 179 17.39 -2.86 -1.16
N GLU A 180 16.61 -2.22 -0.30
CA GLU A 180 17.11 -1.43 0.83
C GLU A 180 17.60 -2.29 2.01
N GLY A 181 17.42 -3.62 1.97
CA GLY A 181 17.74 -4.52 3.08
C GLY A 181 16.81 -4.36 4.30
N VAL A 182 15.57 -3.92 4.07
CA VAL A 182 14.53 -3.84 5.11
C VAL A 182 13.78 -5.16 5.18
N GLU A 183 14.21 -6.04 6.08
CA GLU A 183 13.39 -7.20 6.44
C GLU A 183 12.17 -6.77 7.26
N LEU A 184 10.99 -7.03 6.69
CA LEU A 184 9.71 -6.93 7.36
C LEU A 184 9.24 -8.35 7.67
N THR A 185 9.27 -8.73 8.94
CA THR A 185 8.68 -10.00 9.40
C THR A 185 7.17 -9.84 9.39
N LEU A 186 6.50 -10.64 8.55
CA LEU A 186 5.04 -10.81 8.55
C LEU A 186 4.62 -11.74 9.69
#